data_AF-A0A519RNK3-F1
#
_entry.id   AF-A0A519RNK3-F1
#
_cell.length_a   1.000
_cell.length_b   1.000
_cell.length_c   1.000
_cell.angle_alpha   90.00
_cell.angle_beta   90.00
_cell.angle_gamma   90.00
#
_symmetry.space_group_name_H-M   'P 1'
#
loop_
_entity.id
_entity.type
_entity.pdbx_description
1 polymer ?
#
loop_
_entity_poly.entity_id
_entity_poly.type
_entity_poly.pdbx_seq_one_letter_code
_entity_poly.pdbx_strand_id
1 'polypeptide(L)'
;VFGPFPTEGAWSRLFPEPLASQLDPAASVPLQRVGQYQELANLAAYLVSDFSAYVNGEVVTIDGGEWLNGAGEFNKLGALTPEMWDQIEKTMRR
;
A
#
# COMPACT_ATOMS: atom_id res chain seq x y z
N VAL A 1 8.26 -4.47 -4.47
CA VAL A 1 7.28 -5.09 -3.56
C VAL A 1 5.91 -5.02 -4.22
N PHE A 2 5.04 -6.00 -4.05
CA PHE A 2 3.66 -5.96 -4.56
C PHE A 2 2.73 -5.79 -3.37
N GLY A 3 1.80 -4.84 -3.46
CA GLY A 3 0.78 -4.63 -2.43
C GLY A 3 -0.34 -5.67 -2.52
N PRO A 4 -1.46 -5.45 -1.81
CA PRO A 4 -2.55 -6.40 -1.81
C PRO A 4 -3.24 -6.45 -3.19
N PHE A 5 -3.15 -7.61 -3.84
CA PHE A 5 -3.96 -8.01 -5.00
C PHE A 5 -4.80 -9.24 -4.61
N PRO A 6 -6.10 -9.09 -4.31
CA PRO A 6 -6.90 -10.20 -3.80
C PRO A 6 -7.10 -11.27 -4.86
N THR A 7 -6.62 -12.49 -4.59
CA THR A 7 -6.91 -13.71 -5.37
C THR A 7 -7.69 -14.68 -4.54
N GLU A 8 -8.68 -15.35 -5.13
CA GLU A 8 -9.52 -16.34 -4.44
C GLU A 8 -8.66 -17.39 -3.70
N GLY A 9 -7.58 -17.83 -4.34
CA GLY A 9 -6.68 -18.85 -3.80
C GLY A 9 -5.68 -18.37 -2.75
N ALA A 10 -5.11 -17.16 -2.86
CA ALA A 10 -4.16 -16.68 -1.86
C ALA A 10 -4.89 -16.09 -0.65
N TRP A 11 -6.01 -15.41 -0.87
CA TRP A 11 -6.73 -14.67 0.15
C TRP A 11 -7.35 -15.59 1.20
N SER A 12 -8.02 -16.66 0.75
CA SER A 12 -8.61 -17.69 1.63
C SER A 12 -7.57 -18.46 2.45
N ARG A 13 -6.32 -18.55 1.97
CA ARG A 13 -5.22 -19.24 2.66
C ARG A 13 -4.48 -18.33 3.64
N LEU A 14 -4.32 -17.05 3.32
CA LEU A 14 -3.64 -16.07 4.16
C LEU A 14 -4.55 -15.53 5.27
N PHE A 15 -5.86 -15.46 5.01
CA PHE A 15 -6.86 -14.93 5.94
C PHE A 15 -8.02 -15.92 6.11
N PRO A 16 -7.83 -17.01 6.90
CA PRO A 16 -8.92 -17.91 7.24
C PRO A 16 -9.93 -17.23 8.18
N GLU A 17 -11.20 -17.65 8.17
CA GLU A 17 -12.19 -17.14 9.12
C GLU A 17 -11.84 -17.53 10.58
N PRO A 18 -12.10 -16.66 11.59
CA PRO A 18 -12.81 -15.37 11.52
C PRO A 18 -11.93 -14.17 11.13
N LEU A 19 -10.63 -14.39 10.88
CA LEU A 19 -9.63 -13.33 10.71
C LEU A 19 -9.90 -12.48 9.46
N ALA A 20 -10.46 -13.07 8.41
CA ALA A 20 -10.86 -12.38 7.18
C ALA A 20 -11.81 -11.20 7.44
N SER A 21 -12.73 -11.34 8.41
CA SER A 21 -13.71 -10.31 8.75
C SER A 21 -13.13 -9.10 9.51
N GLN A 22 -11.93 -9.23 10.06
CA GLN A 22 -11.31 -8.20 10.91
C GLN A 22 -10.20 -7.42 10.19
N LEU A 23 -9.80 -7.85 9.01
CA LEU A 23 -8.68 -7.26 8.27
C LEU A 23 -9.19 -6.65 6.98
N ASP A 24 -9.10 -5.32 6.90
CA ASP A 24 -9.24 -4.59 5.65
C ASP A 24 -7.85 -4.36 5.03
N PRO A 25 -7.53 -5.03 3.90
CA PRO A 25 -6.24 -4.89 3.24
C PRO A 25 -6.02 -3.51 2.65
N ALA A 26 -7.08 -2.76 2.39
CA ALA A 26 -6.98 -1.42 1.87
C ALA A 26 -6.57 -0.40 2.95
N ALA A 27 -6.73 -0.73 4.24
CA ALA A 27 -6.49 0.20 5.34
C ALA A 27 -5.03 0.66 5.45
N SER A 28 -4.06 -0.19 5.09
CA SER A 28 -2.63 0.15 5.06
C SER A 28 -2.20 0.87 3.79
N VAL A 29 -3.05 0.90 2.75
CA VAL A 29 -2.73 1.41 1.42
C VAL A 29 -3.14 2.89 1.32
N PRO A 30 -2.22 3.83 1.04
CA PRO A 30 -2.57 5.25 0.85
C PRO A 30 -3.68 5.52 -0.19
N LEU A 31 -3.76 4.72 -1.25
CA LEU A 31 -4.85 4.82 -2.24
C LEU A 31 -6.23 4.34 -1.73
N GLN A 32 -6.30 3.80 -0.51
CA GLN A 32 -7.53 3.31 0.14
C GLN A 32 -8.28 2.26 -0.69
N ARG A 33 -7.53 1.48 -1.47
CA ARG A 33 -8.02 0.34 -2.23
C ARG A 33 -6.91 -0.65 -2.48
N VAL A 34 -7.31 -1.88 -2.74
CA VAL A 34 -6.43 -2.93 -3.26
C VAL A 34 -6.16 -2.75 -4.76
N GLY A 35 -5.10 -3.39 -5.25
CA GLY A 35 -4.77 -3.41 -6.66
C GLY A 35 -5.74 -4.28 -7.47
N GLN A 36 -6.02 -3.87 -8.70
CA GLN A 36 -6.77 -4.67 -9.67
C GLN A 36 -5.80 -5.46 -10.55
N TYR A 37 -6.18 -6.68 -10.95
CA TYR A 37 -5.36 -7.52 -11.83
C TYR A 37 -4.93 -6.83 -13.12
N GLN A 38 -5.79 -6.00 -13.70
CA GLN A 38 -5.49 -5.29 -14.93
C GLN A 38 -4.32 -4.31 -14.75
N GLU A 39 -4.15 -3.71 -13.57
CA GLU A 39 -3.05 -2.78 -13.29
C GLU A 39 -1.71 -3.53 -13.30
N LEU A 40 -1.67 -4.71 -12.67
CA LEU A 40 -0.50 -5.59 -12.71
C LEU A 40 -0.22 -6.10 -14.14
N ALA A 41 -1.26 -6.51 -14.86
CA ALA A 41 -1.15 -7.00 -16.23
C ALA A 41 -0.63 -5.90 -17.19
N ASN A 42 -1.10 -4.66 -17.03
CA ASN A 42 -0.63 -3.53 -17.83
C ASN A 42 0.85 -3.23 -17.59
N LEU A 43 1.29 -3.22 -16.33
CA LEU A 43 2.71 -3.03 -15.99
C LEU A 43 3.56 -4.16 -16.57
N ALA A 44 3.13 -5.41 -16.40
CA ALA A 44 3.82 -6.56 -16.98
C ALA A 44 3.89 -6.46 -18.51
N ALA A 45 2.78 -6.11 -19.17
CA ALA A 45 2.71 -5.93 -20.62
C ALA A 45 3.66 -4.84 -21.12
N TYR A 46 3.77 -3.71 -20.40
CA TYR A 46 4.75 -2.68 -20.70
C TYR A 46 6.19 -3.22 -20.59
N LEU A 47 6.52 -3.87 -19.47
CA LEU A 47 7.88 -4.35 -19.19
C LEU A 47 8.39 -5.45 -20.12
N VAL A 48 7.48 -6.23 -20.73
CA VAL A 48 7.84 -7.26 -21.73
C VAL A 48 7.82 -6.74 -23.18
N SER A 49 7.35 -5.52 -23.40
CA SER A 49 7.22 -4.94 -24.74
C SER A 49 8.50 -4.22 -25.18
N ASP A 50 8.61 -3.96 -26.49
CA ASP A 50 9.70 -3.14 -27.05
C ASP A 50 9.69 -1.69 -26.52
N PHE A 51 8.57 -1.22 -25.94
CA PHE A 51 8.49 0.13 -25.36
C PHE A 51 9.39 0.29 -24.12
N SER A 52 9.76 -0.80 -23.46
CA SER A 52 10.69 -0.79 -22.33
C SER A 52 12.07 -1.34 -22.68
N ALA A 53 12.49 -1.28 -23.96
CA ALA A 53 13.73 -1.91 -24.44
C ALA A 53 15.02 -1.47 -23.71
N TYR A 54 15.02 -0.33 -23.02
CA TYR A 54 16.17 0.15 -22.23
C TYR A 54 15.98 0.03 -20.71
N VAL A 55 14.86 -0.56 -20.26
CA VAL A 55 14.61 -0.84 -18.84
C VAL A 55 15.19 -2.21 -18.52
N ASN A 56 16.27 -2.26 -17.76
CA ASN A 56 16.92 -3.49 -17.34
C ASN A 56 17.47 -3.37 -15.91
N GLY A 57 17.35 -4.44 -15.12
CA GLY A 57 17.78 -4.47 -13.72
C GLY A 57 16.88 -3.68 -12.75
N GLU A 58 15.72 -3.23 -13.21
CA GLU A 58 14.80 -2.39 -12.42
C GLU A 58 13.87 -3.22 -11.53
N VAL A 59 13.44 -2.64 -10.40
CA VAL A 59 12.47 -3.23 -9.47
C VAL A 59 11.31 -2.26 -9.26
N VAL A 60 10.25 -2.43 -10.06
CA VAL A 60 9.06 -1.58 -9.95
C VAL A 60 8.17 -2.05 -8.80
N THR A 61 7.88 -1.16 -7.85
CA THR A 61 6.91 -1.39 -6.78
C THR A 61 5.51 -0.97 -7.23
N ILE A 62 4.53 -1.85 -7.01
CA ILE A 62 3.11 -1.61 -7.35
C ILE A 62 2.26 -2.06 -6.16
N ASP A 63 2.05 -1.14 -5.22
CA ASP A 63 1.42 -1.44 -3.94
C ASP A 63 0.50 -0.31 -3.44
N GLY A 64 0.21 0.68 -4.28
CA GLY A 64 -0.58 1.85 -3.89
C GLY A 64 0.06 2.69 -2.78
N GLY A 65 1.37 2.56 -2.54
CA GLY A 65 2.13 3.27 -1.53
C GLY A 65 2.20 2.55 -0.17
N GLU A 66 1.70 1.32 -0.06
CA GLU A 66 1.69 0.55 1.19
C GLU A 66 3.07 0.45 1.84
N TRP A 67 4.10 0.09 1.06
CA TRP A 67 5.46 -0.05 1.56
C TRP A 67 5.97 1.22 2.23
N LEU A 68 5.81 2.36 1.54
CA LEU A 68 6.27 3.64 2.05
C LEU A 68 5.46 4.06 3.27
N ASN A 69 4.15 3.78 3.30
CA ASN A 69 3.28 4.05 4.44
C ASN A 69 3.68 3.21 5.67
N GLY A 70 4.01 1.94 5.49
CA GLY A 70 4.42 1.03 6.57
C GLY A 70 5.83 1.25 7.09
N ALA A 71 6.76 1.72 6.24
CA ALA A 71 8.17 1.85 6.59
C ALA A 71 8.54 3.20 7.26
N GLY A 72 7.72 4.24 7.12
CA GLY A 72 8.01 5.55 7.70
C GLY A 72 7.65 5.64 9.18
N GLU A 73 8.64 5.96 10.02
CA GLU A 73 8.50 6.05 11.48
C GLU A 73 7.33 6.96 11.92
N PHE A 74 7.17 8.09 11.24
CA PHE A 74 6.18 9.11 11.58
C PHE A 74 4.90 9.06 10.73
N ASN A 75 4.74 8.08 9.84
CA ASN A 75 3.56 8.01 8.97
C ASN A 75 2.26 7.80 9.77
N LYS A 76 2.35 7.15 10.93
CA LYS A 76 1.21 6.99 11.85
C LYS A 76 0.70 8.32 12.40
N LEU A 77 1.50 9.40 12.36
CA LEU A 77 1.04 10.73 12.73
C LEU A 77 -0.01 11.29 11.74
N GLY A 78 -0.16 10.67 10.56
CA GLY A 78 -1.26 10.97 9.64
C GLY A 78 -2.65 10.70 10.22
N ALA A 79 -2.76 9.90 11.29
CA ALA A 79 -4.02 9.67 12.00
C ALA A 79 -4.39 10.80 12.99
N LEU A 80 -3.48 11.75 13.24
CA LEU A 80 -3.74 12.87 14.15
C LEU A 80 -4.67 13.90 13.51
N THR A 81 -5.67 14.36 14.27
CA THR A 81 -6.55 15.46 13.84
C THR A 81 -5.86 16.82 14.01
N PRO A 82 -6.34 17.88 13.34
CA PRO A 82 -5.84 19.24 13.54
C PRO A 82 -5.82 19.68 15.02
N GLU A 83 -6.85 19.31 15.79
CA GLU A 83 -6.96 19.67 17.21
C GLU A 83 -5.89 18.97 18.06
N MET A 84 -5.53 17.73 17.71
CA MET A 84 -4.44 17.00 18.37
C MET A 84 -3.09 17.66 18.07
N TRP A 85 -2.89 18.13 16.85
CA TRP A 85 -1.69 18.90 16.48
C TRP A 85 -1.56 20.20 17.28
N ASP A 86 -2.65 20.96 17.43
CA ASP A 86 -2.67 22.18 18.23
C ASP A 86 -2.27 21.92 19.70
N GLN A 87 -2.65 20.78 20.27
CA GLN A 87 -2.29 20.40 21.63
C GLN A 87 -0.80 20.03 21.76
N ILE A 88 -0.27 19.30 20.78
CA ILE A 88 1.16 18.95 20.72
C ILE A 88 2.00 20.23 20.63
N GLU A 89 1.63 21.15 19.73
CA GLU A 89 2.34 22.42 19.55
C GLU A 89 2.36 23.26 20.84
N LYS A 90 1.23 23.37 21.54
CA LYS A 90 1.15 24.10 22.82
C LYS A 90 2.03 23.49 23.91
N THR A 91 2.19 22.17 23.90
CA THR A 91 3.05 21.47 24.86
C THR A 91 4.53 21.69 24.54
N MET A 92 4.90 21.69 23.26
CA MET A 92 6.29 21.85 22.81
C MET A 92 6.82 23.29 22.88
N ARG A 93 5.95 24.30 22.86
CA ARG A 93 6.32 25.73 22.93
C ARG A 93 6.43 26.28 24.37
N ARG A 94 6.33 25.42 25.39
CA ARG A 94 6.61 25.76 26.79
C ARG A 94 8.09 25.60 27.11
#